data_AF-A0A7Y2NPH9-F1
#
_entry.id   AF-A0A7Y2NPH9-F1
#
_cell.length_a   1.000
_cell.length_b   1.000
_cell.length_c   1.000
_cell.angle_alpha   90.00
_cell.angle_beta   90.00
_cell.angle_gamma   90.00
#
_symmetry.space_group_name_H-M   'P 1'
#
loop_
_entity.id
_entity.type
_entity.pdbx_description
1 polymer ?
#
loop_
_entity_poly.entity_id
_entity_poly.type
_entity_poly.pdbx_seq_one_letter_code
_entity_poly.pdbx_strand_id
1 'polypeptide(L)'
;MSVPAREKVELLSGNEAIARGAFEAGATVASAYPGTPSTEILENFARYEGVYAEWAPNEKVAVEVAQGASMAGARALAVMKHVGVNVAADPIFTASYTGV
;
A
#
# COMPACT_ATOMS: atom_id res chain seq x y z
N MET A 1 -29.84 33.00 -14.21
CA MET A 1 -28.76 32.11 -14.69
C MET A 1 -27.98 31.65 -13.46
N SER A 2 -28.15 30.39 -13.04
CA SER A 2 -27.49 29.85 -11.84
C SER A 2 -26.02 29.58 -12.14
N VAL A 3 -25.14 30.03 -11.25
CA VAL A 3 -23.70 29.71 -11.32
C VAL A 3 -23.55 28.20 -11.11
N PRO A 4 -22.86 27.46 -12.00
CA PRO A 4 -22.64 26.03 -11.82
C PRO A 4 -21.85 25.78 -10.52
N ALA A 5 -22.24 24.75 -9.77
CA ALA A 5 -21.52 24.32 -8.58
C ALA A 5 -20.07 23.98 -8.95
N ARG A 6 -19.10 24.50 -8.19
CA ARG A 6 -17.70 24.13 -8.38
C ARG A 6 -17.55 22.62 -8.20
N GLU A 7 -16.79 22.01 -9.10
CA GLU A 7 -16.39 20.61 -8.98
C GLU A 7 -15.75 20.37 -7.61
N LYS A 8 -16.14 19.27 -6.94
CA LYS A 8 -15.72 18.99 -5.56
C LYS A 8 -14.27 18.52 -5.58
N VAL A 9 -13.34 19.46 -5.38
CA VAL A 9 -11.91 19.17 -5.21
C VAL A 9 -11.66 18.73 -3.76
N GLU A 10 -11.16 17.52 -3.60
CA GLU A 10 -10.72 16.97 -2.31
C GLU A 10 -9.20 17.14 -2.19
N LEU A 11 -8.74 17.71 -1.08
CA LEU A 11 -7.32 17.82 -0.79
C LEU A 11 -6.88 16.58 -0.03
N LEU A 12 -5.88 15.88 -0.56
CA LEU A 12 -5.32 14.67 0.02
C LEU A 12 -3.88 14.93 0.43
N SER A 13 -3.48 14.39 1.57
CA SER A 13 -2.07 14.16 1.89
C SER A 13 -1.46 13.17 0.90
N GLY A 14 -0.13 13.14 0.81
CA GLY A 14 0.57 12.14 0.00
C GLY A 14 0.23 10.70 0.39
N ASN A 15 0.05 10.44 1.69
CA ASN A 15 -0.28 9.11 2.20
C ASN A 15 -1.70 8.68 1.78
N GLU A 16 -2.68 9.59 1.88
CA GLU A 16 -4.04 9.36 1.39
C GLU A 16 -4.06 9.16 -0.13
N ALA A 17 -3.28 9.95 -0.87
CA ALA A 17 -3.20 9.81 -2.33
C ALA A 17 -2.59 8.47 -2.76
N ILE A 18 -1.56 7.97 -2.08
CA ILE A 18 -0.97 6.65 -2.35
C ILE A 18 -1.99 5.54 -2.05
N ALA A 19 -2.64 5.59 -0.89
CA ALA A 19 -3.66 4.61 -0.50
C ALA A 19 -4.81 4.56 -1.52
N ARG A 20 -5.31 5.73 -1.90
CA ARG A 20 -6.36 5.88 -2.91
C ARG A 20 -5.94 5.34 -4.27
N GLY A 21 -4.74 5.70 -4.73
CA GLY A 21 -4.21 5.24 -6.01
C GLY A 21 -4.03 3.72 -6.06
N ALA A 22 -3.55 3.11 -4.96
CA ALA A 22 -3.44 1.65 -4.86
C ALA A 22 -4.82 0.97 -4.93
N PHE A 23 -5.80 1.49 -4.19
CA PHE A 23 -7.17 0.98 -4.22
C PHE A 23 -7.82 1.11 -5.60
N GLU A 24 -7.74 2.29 -6.22
CA GLU A 24 -8.29 2.55 -7.56
C GLU A 24 -7.57 1.71 -8.64
N ALA A 25 -6.31 1.33 -8.43
CA ALA A 25 -5.58 0.38 -9.28
C ALA A 25 -5.98 -1.09 -9.06
N GLY A 26 -6.91 -1.37 -8.14
CA GLY A 26 -7.43 -2.70 -7.83
C GLY A 26 -6.59 -3.49 -6.83
N ALA A 27 -5.76 -2.84 -6.01
CA ALA A 27 -5.09 -3.51 -4.90
C ALA A 27 -6.12 -3.98 -3.86
N THR A 28 -6.04 -5.25 -3.47
CA THR A 28 -6.94 -5.86 -2.48
C THR A 28 -6.22 -6.34 -1.23
N VAL A 29 -4.87 -6.30 -1.21
CA VAL A 29 -4.05 -6.67 -0.06
C VAL A 29 -3.01 -5.58 0.21
N ALA A 30 -2.85 -5.18 1.47
CA ALA A 30 -1.72 -4.37 1.90
C ALA A 30 -1.13 -4.89 3.21
N SER A 31 0.20 -4.85 3.33
CA SER A 31 0.91 -5.17 4.56
C SER A 31 1.99 -4.13 4.84
N ALA A 32 2.17 -3.75 6.09
CA ALA A 32 3.14 -2.73 6.47
C ALA A 32 3.73 -2.99 7.86
N TYR A 33 4.89 -2.41 8.15
CA TYR A 33 5.41 -2.27 9.50
C TYR A 33 5.31 -0.80 9.95
N PRO A 34 4.90 -0.50 11.20
CA PRO A 34 4.77 0.88 11.65
C PRO A 34 6.07 1.69 11.50
N GLY A 35 6.00 2.81 10.80
CA GLY A 35 7.16 3.67 10.55
C GLY A 35 6.77 4.97 9.89
N THR A 36 6.95 6.08 10.61
CA THR A 36 6.78 7.42 10.02
C THR A 36 7.84 7.64 8.94
N PRO A 37 7.50 8.32 7.83
CA PRO A 37 6.24 9.01 7.53
C PRO A 37 5.22 8.19 6.70
N SER A 38 5.31 6.84 6.68
CA SER A 38 4.50 5.99 5.78
C SER A 38 3.34 5.24 6.45
N THR A 39 3.24 5.29 7.78
CA THR A 39 2.22 4.57 8.58
C THR A 39 0.81 4.82 8.07
N GLU A 40 0.49 6.08 7.76
CA GLU A 40 -0.87 6.51 7.42
C GLU A 40 -1.32 5.99 6.05
N ILE A 41 -0.41 5.49 5.19
CA ILE A 41 -0.81 4.86 3.92
C ILE A 41 -1.62 3.59 4.20
N LEU A 42 -1.15 2.71 5.10
CA LEU A 42 -1.87 1.49 5.44
C LEU A 42 -3.20 1.81 6.16
N GLU A 43 -3.18 2.77 7.08
CA GLU A 43 -4.38 3.18 7.81
C GLU A 43 -5.46 3.75 6.90
N ASN A 44 -5.07 4.50 5.86
CA ASN A 44 -6.02 4.99 4.85
C ASN A 44 -6.48 3.86 3.91
N PHE A 45 -5.58 2.97 3.49
CA PHE A 45 -5.93 1.85 2.62
C PHE A 45 -6.96 0.92 3.30
N ALA A 46 -6.78 0.64 4.60
CA ALA A 46 -7.68 -0.19 5.40
C ALA A 46 -9.12 0.33 5.51
N ARG A 47 -9.40 1.58 5.08
CA ARG A 47 -10.74 2.18 5.11
C ARG A 47 -11.58 1.83 3.88
N TYR A 48 -10.97 1.34 2.81
CA TYR A 48 -11.70 0.97 1.60
C TYR A 48 -12.39 -0.39 1.77
N GLU A 49 -13.56 -0.54 1.16
CA GLU A 49 -14.30 -1.81 1.21
C GLU A 49 -13.65 -2.87 0.32
N GLY A 50 -13.70 -4.13 0.76
CA GLY A 50 -13.23 -5.27 -0.03
C GLY A 50 -11.70 -5.45 -0.06
N VAL A 51 -10.95 -4.73 0.77
CA VAL A 51 -9.50 -4.90 0.92
C VAL A 51 -9.13 -5.58 2.24
N TYR A 52 -7.99 -6.24 2.24
CA TYR A 52 -7.32 -6.74 3.44
C TYR A 52 -6.09 -5.88 3.72
N ALA A 53 -5.94 -5.42 4.95
CA ALA A 53 -4.80 -4.62 5.39
C ALA A 53 -4.31 -5.12 6.76
N GLU A 54 -3.00 -5.29 6.92
CA GLU A 54 -2.42 -5.80 8.16
C GLU A 54 -1.11 -5.12 8.56
N TRP A 55 -0.85 -5.13 9.86
CA TRP A 55 0.45 -4.79 10.42
C TRP A 55 1.31 -6.05 10.52
N ALA A 56 2.43 -6.06 9.81
CA ALA A 56 3.44 -7.10 9.88
C ALA A 56 4.40 -6.88 11.07
N PRO A 57 5.12 -7.93 11.53
CA PRO A 57 6.15 -7.80 12.56
C PRO A 57 7.39 -6.97 12.15
N ASN A 58 7.68 -6.84 10.86
CA ASN A 58 8.76 -6.03 10.29
C ASN A 58 8.56 -5.87 8.76
N GLU A 59 9.40 -5.04 8.13
CA GLU A 59 9.33 -4.76 6.69
C GLU A 59 9.59 -5.99 5.80
N LYS A 60 10.45 -6.91 6.26
CA LYS A 60 10.68 -8.17 5.53
C LYS A 60 9.39 -8.96 5.42
N VAL A 61 8.71 -9.19 6.55
CA VAL A 61 7.43 -9.94 6.57
C VAL A 61 6.35 -9.19 5.77
N ALA A 62 6.31 -7.85 5.84
CA ALA A 62 5.37 -7.06 5.04
C ALA A 62 5.53 -7.31 3.53
N VAL A 63 6.77 -7.38 3.04
CA VAL A 63 7.03 -7.72 1.62
C VAL A 63 6.67 -9.17 1.32
N GLU A 64 7.02 -10.12 2.17
CA GLU A 64 6.70 -11.54 1.95
C GLU A 64 5.19 -11.81 1.88
N VAL A 65 4.40 -11.11 2.71
CA VAL A 65 2.93 -11.19 2.65
C VAL A 65 2.42 -10.61 1.34
N ALA A 66 2.90 -9.43 0.93
CA ALA A 66 2.51 -8.83 -0.34
C ALA A 66 2.90 -9.69 -1.55
N GLN A 67 4.09 -10.30 -1.52
CA GLN A 67 4.54 -11.25 -2.54
C GLN A 67 3.65 -12.49 -2.59
N GLY A 68 3.38 -13.12 -1.44
CA GLY A 68 2.50 -14.29 -1.37
C GLY A 68 1.09 -13.99 -1.89
N ALA A 69 0.53 -12.82 -1.53
CA ALA A 69 -0.74 -12.36 -2.07
C ALA A 69 -0.69 -12.15 -3.59
N SER A 70 0.41 -11.60 -4.11
CA SER A 70 0.59 -11.41 -5.54
C SER A 70 0.70 -12.73 -6.31
N MET A 71 1.43 -13.70 -5.76
CA MET A 71 1.50 -15.07 -6.33
C MET A 71 0.14 -15.77 -6.33
N ALA A 72 -0.75 -15.44 -5.38
CA ALA A 72 -2.13 -15.91 -5.35
C ALA A 72 -3.07 -15.15 -6.31
N GLY A 73 -2.56 -14.17 -7.06
CA GLY A 73 -3.30 -13.41 -8.06
C GLY A 73 -3.90 -12.08 -7.58
N ALA A 74 -3.67 -11.67 -6.33
CA ALA A 74 -4.09 -10.37 -5.85
C ALA A 74 -3.14 -9.26 -6.30
N ARG A 75 -3.64 -8.03 -6.46
CA ARG A 75 -2.76 -6.86 -6.49
C ARG A 75 -2.48 -6.46 -5.04
N ALA A 76 -1.20 -6.40 -4.67
CA ALA A 76 -0.78 -6.19 -3.30
C ALA A 76 0.13 -4.97 -3.14
N LEU A 77 0.15 -4.39 -1.95
CA LEU A 77 0.99 -3.25 -1.58
C LEU A 77 1.77 -3.56 -0.29
N ALA A 78 3.09 -3.47 -0.34
CA ALA A 78 3.92 -3.39 0.86
C ALA A 78 4.28 -1.93 1.13
N VAL A 79 4.05 -1.45 2.35
CA VAL A 79 4.29 -0.03 2.71
C VAL A 79 5.44 0.09 3.71
N MET A 80 6.40 0.94 3.39
CA MET A 80 7.51 1.33 4.26
C MET A 80 8.20 2.61 3.74
N LYS A 81 8.98 3.27 4.59
CA LYS A 81 9.93 4.31 4.16
C LYS A 81 11.19 3.70 3.56
N HIS A 82 11.99 4.51 2.87
CA HIS A 82 13.23 4.08 2.20
C HIS A 82 14.19 3.24 3.06
N VAL A 83 14.41 3.58 4.35
CA VAL A 83 15.31 2.75 5.19
C VAL A 83 14.74 1.37 5.51
N GLY A 84 13.42 1.22 5.52
CA GLY A 84 12.75 -0.07 5.70
C GLY A 84 13.00 -1.03 4.53
N VAL A 85 13.24 -0.48 3.33
CA VAL A 85 13.65 -1.25 2.14
C VAL A 85 14.96 -2.01 2.39
N ASN A 86 15.86 -1.48 3.24
CA ASN A 86 17.07 -2.21 3.62
C ASN A 86 16.75 -3.47 4.43
N VAL A 87 15.74 -3.42 5.30
CA VAL A 87 15.28 -4.57 6.09
C VAL A 87 14.58 -5.59 5.18
N ALA A 88 13.86 -5.12 4.17
CA ALA A 88 13.16 -5.93 3.19
C ALA A 88 14.01 -6.32 1.96
N ALA A 89 15.32 -6.07 1.95
CA ALA A 89 16.15 -6.28 0.76
C ALA A 89 16.16 -7.75 0.29
N ASP A 90 16.23 -8.70 1.22
CA ASP A 90 16.23 -10.14 0.93
C ASP A 90 14.99 -10.62 0.15
N PRO A 91 13.74 -10.37 0.60
CA PRO A 91 12.56 -10.73 -0.18
C PRO A 91 12.42 -9.90 -1.47
N ILE A 92 12.82 -8.63 -1.50
CA ILE A 92 12.76 -7.79 -2.71
C ILE A 92 13.69 -8.34 -3.81
N PHE A 93 14.92 -8.72 -3.47
CA PHE A 93 15.84 -9.31 -4.43
C PHE A 93 15.36 -10.70 -4.86
N THR A 94 14.76 -11.47 -3.97
CA THR A 94 14.13 -12.74 -4.32
C THR A 94 12.98 -12.56 -5.32
N ALA A 95 12.16 -11.50 -5.17
CA ALA A 95 11.06 -11.18 -6.08
C ALA A 95 11.49 -11.11 -7.55
N SER A 96 12.68 -10.56 -7.79
CA SER A 96 13.23 -10.39 -9.15
C SER A 96 13.44 -11.70 -9.90
N TYR A 97 13.55 -12.83 -9.18
CA TYR A 97 13.67 -14.16 -9.76
C TYR A 97 12.33 -14.88 -9.92
N THR A 98 11.28 -14.44 -9.22
CA THR A 98 9.98 -15.12 -9.20
C THR A 98 8.97 -14.54 -10.18
N GLY A 99 9.28 -13.42 -10.83
CA GLY A 99 8.40 -12.77 -11.80
C GLY A 99 7.18 -12.09 -11.17
N VAL A 100 7.30 -11.74 -9.89
CA VAL A 100 6.35 -10.92 -9.12
C VAL A 100 6.85 -9.49 -9.08
#